data_AF-A0A7Y5BLH2-F1
#
_entry.id   AF-A0A7Y5BLH2-F1
#
_cell.length_a   1.000
_cell.length_b   1.000
_cell.length_c   1.000
_cell.angle_alpha   90.00
_cell.angle_beta   90.00
_cell.angle_gamma   90.00
#
_symmetry.space_group_name_H-M   'P 1'
#
loop_
_entity.id
_entity.type
_entity.pdbx_description
1 polymer ?
#
loop_
_entity_poly.entity_id
_entity_poly.type
_entity_poly.pdbx_seq_one_letter_code
_entity_poly.pdbx_strand_id
1 'polypeptide(L)'
;MEMLVLKGGNALNLIYNLAERASIDLDFSIQNKIKAHDFPYIENKIKKTLVSNFRENNYQVIDFKFFERPKNPNEDHPEFWGGYRIEFKVADFKVFIWI
;
A
#
# COMPACT_ATOMS: atom_id res chain seq x y z
N MET A 1 13.46 -1.79 13.74
CA MET A 1 12.45 -2.81 14.07
C MET A 1 11.69 -3.13 12.80
N GLU A 2 11.88 -4.32 12.24
CA GLU A 2 11.17 -4.75 11.03
C GLU A 2 9.74 -5.14 11.39
N MET A 3 8.80 -4.27 11.05
CA MET A 3 7.38 -4.44 11.42
C MET A 3 6.58 -5.22 10.36
N LEU A 4 7.21 -5.56 9.23
CA LEU A 4 6.55 -6.07 8.03
C LEU A 4 7.43 -7.13 7.38
N VAL A 5 6.98 -8.39 7.34
CA VAL A 5 7.72 -9.50 6.71
C VAL A 5 6.92 -10.06 5.54
N LEU A 6 7.51 -10.09 4.35
CA LEU A 6 6.92 -10.70 3.15
C LEU A 6 6.93 -12.23 3.29
N LYS A 7 5.82 -12.89 2.98
CA LYS A 7 5.69 -14.34 3.21
C LYS A 7 5.15 -15.13 2.02
N GLY A 8 5.38 -16.45 2.09
CA GLY A 8 4.69 -17.45 1.29
C GLY A 8 4.86 -17.28 -0.22
N GLY A 9 3.79 -17.51 -0.97
CA GLY A 9 3.77 -17.47 -2.43
C GLY A 9 4.14 -16.11 -3.03
N ASN A 10 3.93 -15.00 -2.30
CA ASN A 10 4.29 -13.66 -2.78
C ASN A 10 5.80 -13.42 -2.79
N ALA A 11 6.53 -13.93 -1.80
CA ALA A 11 8.00 -13.90 -1.81
C ALA A 11 8.57 -14.71 -2.97
N LEU A 12 8.02 -15.90 -3.20
CA LEU A 12 8.45 -16.76 -4.31
C LEU A 12 8.15 -16.13 -5.67
N ASN A 13 6.96 -15.56 -5.86
CA ASN A 13 6.63 -14.88 -7.11
C ASN A 13 7.52 -13.69 -7.41
N LEU A 14 7.88 -12.88 -6.40
CA LEU A 14 8.75 -11.72 -6.58
C LEU A 14 10.17 -12.12 -6.97
N ILE A 15 10.70 -13.20 -6.38
CA ILE A 15 12.08 -13.66 -6.61
C ILE A 15 12.21 -14.45 -7.92
N TYR A 16 11.25 -15.31 -8.21
CA TYR A 16 11.32 -16.25 -9.34
C TYR A 16 10.54 -15.78 -10.58
N ASN A 17 9.92 -14.59 -10.52
CA ASN A 17 9.14 -13.96 -11.60
C ASN A 17 8.13 -14.92 -12.29
N LEU A 18 7.47 -15.77 -11.49
CA LEU A 18 6.71 -16.92 -11.98
C LEU A 18 5.40 -16.54 -12.70
N ALA A 19 5.01 -15.27 -12.73
CA ALA A 19 3.81 -14.81 -13.43
C ALA A 19 3.87 -13.32 -13.83
N GLU A 20 3.59 -13.02 -15.11
CA GLU A 20 3.20 -11.67 -15.55
C GLU A 20 1.72 -11.45 -15.20
N ARG A 21 1.46 -10.79 -14.06
CA ARG A 21 0.10 -10.39 -13.68
C ARG A 21 -0.07 -8.88 -13.76
N ALA A 22 -1.21 -8.44 -14.27
CA ALA A 22 -1.61 -7.03 -14.23
C ALA A 22 -1.91 -6.53 -12.81
N SER A 23 -2.09 -7.45 -11.84
CA SER A 23 -2.28 -7.17 -10.42
C SER A 23 -1.34 -7.99 -9.55
N ILE A 24 -0.81 -7.37 -8.49
CA ILE A 24 0.06 -8.01 -7.50
C ILE A 24 -0.63 -7.91 -6.15
N ASP A 25 -0.91 -9.05 -5.54
CA ASP A 25 -1.32 -9.15 -4.14
C ASP A 25 -0.05 -9.32 -3.29
N LEU A 26 0.06 -8.65 -2.14
CA LEU A 26 1.22 -8.79 -1.25
C LEU A 26 0.76 -9.07 0.17
N ASP A 27 1.17 -10.23 0.69
CA ASP A 27 0.86 -10.66 2.06
C ASP A 27 2.03 -10.40 3.00
N PHE A 28 1.73 -9.67 4.07
CA PHE A 28 2.70 -9.35 5.10
C PHE A 28 2.27 -9.88 6.47
N SER A 29 3.25 -10.31 7.26
CA SER A 29 3.07 -10.53 8.70
C SER A 29 3.46 -9.28 9.47
N ILE A 30 2.62 -8.87 10.42
CA ILE A 30 2.86 -7.75 11.35
C ILE A 30 2.88 -8.26 12.78
N GLN A 31 3.81 -7.76 13.59
CA GLN A 31 3.95 -8.19 14.99
C GLN A 31 2.85 -7.63 15.89
N ASN A 32 2.51 -6.35 15.71
CA ASN A 32 1.53 -5.64 16.52
C ASN A 32 0.36 -5.16 15.65
N LYS A 33 -0.84 -5.12 16.24
CA LYS A 33 -1.99 -4.47 15.62
C LYS A 33 -1.73 -2.97 15.47
N ILE A 34 -2.12 -2.42 14.33
CA ILE A 34 -2.12 -0.98 14.09
C ILE A 34 -3.27 -0.36 14.91
N LYS A 35 -3.00 0.69 15.69
CA LYS A 35 -4.03 1.41 16.46
C LYS A 35 -4.57 2.60 15.67
N ALA A 36 -5.77 3.05 16.05
CA ALA A 36 -6.43 4.14 15.34
C ALA A 36 -5.64 5.46 15.30
N HIS A 37 -4.93 5.79 16.38
CA HIS A 37 -4.11 7.00 16.42
C HIS A 37 -2.86 6.92 15.54
N ASP A 38 -2.45 5.73 15.10
CA ASP A 38 -1.27 5.56 14.24
C ASP A 38 -1.59 5.81 12.76
N PHE A 39 -2.86 5.96 12.37
CA PHE A 39 -3.24 6.05 10.95
C PHE A 39 -2.66 7.27 10.22
N PRO A 40 -2.69 8.51 10.77
CA PRO A 40 -2.08 9.64 10.08
C PRO A 40 -0.58 9.44 9.84
N TYR A 41 0.09 8.78 10.79
CA TYR A 41 1.51 8.43 10.65
C TYR A 41 1.73 7.38 9.56
N ILE A 42 0.90 6.34 9.51
CA ILE A 42 0.99 5.26 8.53
C ILE A 42 0.67 5.75 7.12
N GLU A 43 -0.38 6.54 6.95
CA GLU A 43 -0.74 7.16 5.68
C GLU A 43 0.44 7.97 5.14
N ASN A 44 1.01 8.86 5.97
CA ASN A 44 2.14 9.69 5.58
C ASN A 44 3.37 8.85 5.22
N LYS A 45 3.64 7.80 6.00
CA LYS A 45 4.76 6.89 5.74
C LYS A 45 4.58 6.17 4.41
N ILE A 46 3.42 5.57 4.16
CA ILE A 46 3.14 4.85 2.92
C ILE A 46 3.21 5.79 1.72
N LYS A 47 2.59 6.98 1.82
CA LYS A 47 2.64 7.99 0.75
C LYS A 47 4.07 8.38 0.42
N LYS A 48 4.89 8.69 1.44
CA LYS A 48 6.31 9.06 1.24
C LYS A 48 7.09 7.93 0.58
N THR A 49 6.93 6.70 1.06
CA THR A 49 7.62 5.53 0.49
C THR A 49 7.21 5.30 -0.96
N LEU A 50 5.92 5.34 -1.30
CA LEU A 50 5.47 5.18 -2.68
C LEU A 50 6.03 6.28 -3.58
N VAL A 51 5.93 7.55 -3.14
CA VAL A 51 6.44 8.69 -3.92
C VAL A 51 7.94 8.58 -4.16
N SER A 52 8.75 8.24 -3.15
CA SER A 52 10.20 8.16 -3.32
C SER A 52 10.59 7.02 -4.26
N ASN A 53 10.04 5.82 -4.06
CA ASN A 53 10.38 4.64 -4.86
C ASN A 53 9.97 4.78 -6.33
N PHE A 54 8.77 5.31 -6.62
CA PHE A 54 8.36 5.55 -8.01
C PHE A 54 9.19 6.66 -8.65
N ARG A 55 9.55 7.72 -7.90
CA ARG A 55 10.37 8.82 -8.40
C ARG A 55 11.77 8.36 -8.80
N GLU A 56 12.38 7.48 -8.03
CA GLU A 56 13.68 6.85 -8.37
C GLU A 56 13.64 6.08 -9.70
N ASN A 57 12.44 5.67 -10.13
CA ASN A 57 12.20 4.97 -11.39
C ASN A 57 11.59 5.87 -12.48
N ASN A 58 11.72 7.20 -12.36
CA ASN A 58 11.18 8.21 -13.29
C ASN A 58 9.65 8.27 -13.39
N TYR A 59 8.94 7.84 -12.35
CA TYR A 59 7.49 7.93 -12.26
C TYR A 59 7.03 8.89 -11.16
N GLN A 60 5.82 9.41 -11.31
CA GLN A 60 5.15 10.24 -10.32
C GLN A 60 3.86 9.58 -9.84
N VAL A 61 3.68 9.54 -8.52
CA VAL A 61 2.43 9.12 -7.89
C VAL A 61 1.44 10.29 -7.91
N ILE A 62 0.24 10.06 -8.44
CA ILE A 62 -0.86 11.04 -8.50
C ILE A 62 -2.15 10.43 -7.95
N ASP A 63 -3.12 11.28 -7.58
CA ASP A 63 -4.45 10.86 -7.10
C ASP A 63 -4.39 9.87 -5.91
N PHE A 64 -3.42 10.05 -5.00
CA PHE A 64 -3.27 9.22 -3.81
C PHE A 64 -4.45 9.41 -2.85
N LYS A 65 -5.11 8.32 -2.48
CA LYS A 65 -6.23 8.27 -1.54
C LYS A 65 -6.02 7.17 -0.53
N PHE A 66 -6.36 7.47 0.71
CA PHE A 66 -6.30 6.54 1.83
C PHE A 66 -7.69 6.50 2.49
N PHE A 67 -8.28 5.31 2.60
CA PHE A 67 -9.62 5.13 3.12
C PHE A 67 -9.65 4.05 4.18
N GLU A 68 -10.39 4.27 5.26
CA GLU A 68 -10.82 3.18 6.16
C GLU A 68 -11.87 2.30 5.46
N ARG A 69 -11.81 0.99 5.69
CA ARG A 69 -12.76 0.00 5.18
C ARG A 69 -13.08 -1.03 6.28
N PRO A 70 -14.35 -1.40 6.50
CA PRO A 70 -15.55 -0.84 5.87
C PRO A 70 -15.82 0.61 6.33
N LYS A 71 -16.39 1.44 5.46
CA LYS A 71 -16.73 2.85 5.79
C LYS A 71 -17.78 2.94 6.90
N ASN A 72 -18.65 1.94 6.97
CA ASN A 72 -19.61 1.73 8.04
C ASN A 72 -19.34 0.33 8.61
N PRO A 73 -18.81 0.21 9.84
CA PRO A 73 -18.91 -1.05 10.56
C PRO A 73 -20.39 -1.28 10.86
N ASN A 74 -21.11 -2.01 10.01
CA ASN A 74 -22.44 -2.51 10.38
C ASN A 74 -22.28 -3.47 11.58
N GLU A 75 -23.29 -3.49 12.44
CA GLU A 75 -23.35 -4.24 13.71
C GLU A 75 -23.08 -5.77 13.58
N ASP A 76 -23.07 -6.32 12.36
CA ASP A 76 -22.87 -7.74 12.06
C ASP A 76 -21.39 -8.18 11.89
N HIS A 77 -20.43 -7.27 12.02
CA HIS A 77 -19.01 -7.62 11.92
C HIS A 77 -18.28 -7.44 13.24
N PRO A 78 -17.37 -8.37 13.60
CA PRO A 78 -16.56 -8.20 14.80
C PRO A 78 -15.76 -6.90 14.75
N GLU A 79 -15.61 -6.22 15.89
CA GLU A 79 -14.89 -4.93 16.00
C GLU A 79 -13.42 -4.99 15.50
N PHE A 80 -12.86 -6.19 15.39
CA PHE A 80 -11.53 -6.43 14.84
C PHE A 80 -11.49 -6.58 13.31
N TRP A 81 -12.64 -6.67 12.62
CA TRP A 81 -12.76 -6.70 11.17
C TRP A 81 -12.83 -5.29 10.61
N GLY A 82 -11.70 -4.87 10.05
CA GLY A 82 -11.51 -3.58 9.38
C GLY A 82 -10.15 -3.57 8.69
N GLY A 83 -9.86 -2.50 7.98
CA GLY A 83 -8.64 -2.35 7.21
C GLY A 83 -8.61 -1.00 6.49
N TYR A 84 -7.62 -0.84 5.63
CA TYR A 84 -7.44 0.39 4.85
C TYR A 84 -7.31 0.04 3.39
N ARG A 85 -7.81 0.94 2.55
CA ARG A 85 -7.66 0.87 1.11
C ARG A 85 -6.85 2.07 0.67
N ILE A 86 -5.78 1.79 -0.07
CA ILE A 86 -4.91 2.79 -0.65
C ILE A 86 -5.10 2.72 -2.16
N GLU A 87 -5.42 3.84 -2.77
CA GLU A 87 -5.56 3.97 -4.21
C GLU A 87 -4.62 5.06 -4.68
N PHE A 88 -3.93 4.82 -5.79
CA PHE A 88 -3.10 5.83 -6.43
C PHE A 88 -2.93 5.47 -7.91
N LYS A 89 -2.50 6.45 -8.69
CA LYS A 89 -2.10 6.28 -10.09
C LYS A 89 -0.62 6.62 -10.23
N VAL A 90 -0.02 6.13 -11.29
CA VAL A 90 1.39 6.38 -11.62
C VAL A 90 1.44 6.92 -13.04
N ALA A 91 2.27 7.94 -13.27
CA ALA A 91 2.50 8.55 -14.58
C ALA A 91 3.99 8.83 -14.78
N ASP A 92 4.46 8.88 -16.03
CA ASP A 92 5.83 9.27 -16.34
C ASP A 92 6.15 10.68 -15.82
N PHE A 93 7.27 10.83 -15.12
CA PHE A 93 7.71 12.12 -14.57
C PHE A 93 7.95 13.17 -15.67
N LYS A 94 8.36 12.72 -16.87
CA LYS A 94 8.61 13.59 -18.03
C LYS A 94 7.35 14.30 -18.54
N VAL A 95 6.16 13.76 -18.25
CA VAL A 95 4.87 14.35 -18.68
C VAL A 95 4.58 15.67 -17.95
N PHE A 96 5.21 15.94 -16.81
CA PHE A 96 4.95 17.13 -15.98
C PHE A 96 6.00 18.25 -16.09
N ILE A 97 7.05 18.09 -16.91
CA ILE A 97 8.08 19.14 -17.09
C ILE A 97 7.66 20.20 -18.12
N TRP A 98 6.51 20.03 -18.79
CA TRP A 98 6.02 20.90 -19.87
C TRP A 98 4.71 21.64 -19.56
N ILE A 99 4.37 21.84 -18.28
CA ILE A 99 3.20 22.63 -17.85
C ILE A 99 3.64 23.71 -16.87
#